data_AF-A0A6F8XQ75-F1
#
_entry.id   AF-A0A6F8XQ75-F1
#
_cell.length_a   1.000
_cell.length_b   1.000
_cell.length_c   1.000
_cell.angle_alpha   90.00
_cell.angle_beta   90.00
_cell.angle_gamma   90.00
#
_symmetry.space_group_name_H-M   'P 1'
#
loop_
_entity.id
_entity.type
_entity.pdbx_description
1 polymer ?
#
loop_
_entity_poly.entity_id
_entity_poly.type
_entity_poly.pdbx_seq_one_letter_code
_entity_poly.pdbx_strand_id
1 'polypeptide(L)'
;MWSDDHDYRAVARAYVVGVRHHGWEAHGQVASRFDAAVARHAAVAAERGLTLVVGTHGLAPTIWLASRMSLVPTPAEFWADLRFPDILDVDLIAGTVSRRAGWV
;
A
#
# COMPACT_ATOMS: atom_id res chain seq x y z
N MET A 1 -7.05 21.44 6.90
CA MET A 1 -6.46 21.62 5.56
C MET A 1 -4.96 21.72 5.77
N TRP A 2 -4.19 20.74 5.31
CA TRP A 2 -2.72 20.79 5.40
C TRP A 2 -2.26 21.74 4.29
N SER A 3 -1.67 22.87 4.65
CA SER A 3 -1.43 23.99 3.73
C SER A 3 -0.06 23.95 3.04
N ASP A 4 0.79 22.96 3.33
CA ASP A 4 1.99 22.69 2.55
C ASP A 4 2.25 21.18 2.40
N ASP A 5 2.93 20.81 1.30
CA ASP A 5 3.25 19.42 0.97
C ASP A 5 4.22 18.78 1.98
N HIS A 6 5.04 19.60 2.65
CA HIS A 6 6.02 19.14 3.64
C HIS A 6 5.31 18.61 4.90
N ASP A 7 4.29 19.32 5.37
CA ASP A 7 3.41 18.94 6.46
C ASP A 7 2.68 17.66 6.11
N TYR A 8 2.13 17.55 4.90
CA TYR A 8 1.48 16.31 4.47
C TYR A 8 2.43 15.12 4.49
N ARG A 9 3.65 15.24 3.95
CA ARG A 9 4.61 14.12 3.92
C ARG A 9 5.02 13.67 5.32
N ALA A 10 5.23 14.60 6.24
CA ALA A 10 5.54 14.28 7.63
C ALA A 10 4.39 13.52 8.31
N VAL A 11 3.16 14.01 8.13
CA VAL A 11 1.94 13.42 8.67
C VAL A 11 1.67 12.05 8.10
N ALA A 12 1.81 11.89 6.78
CA ALA A 12 1.67 10.64 6.06
C ALA A 12 2.70 9.61 6.53
N ARG A 13 3.98 10.01 6.70
CA ARG A 13 5.03 9.13 7.23
C ARG A 13 4.71 8.65 8.64
N ALA A 14 4.29 9.55 9.53
CA ALA A 14 3.86 9.21 10.88
C ALA A 14 2.64 8.29 10.88
N TYR A 15 1.70 8.56 9.97
CA TYR A 15 0.52 7.73 9.80
C TYR A 15 0.91 6.31 9.42
N VAL A 16 1.74 6.09 8.39
CA VAL A 16 2.13 4.74 7.93
C VAL A 16 2.72 3.87 9.05
N VAL A 17 3.38 4.45 10.05
CA VAL A 17 3.98 3.72 11.19
C VAL A 17 3.07 3.59 12.41
N GLY A 18 1.81 4.02 12.32
CA GLY A 18 0.78 3.77 13.33
C GLY A 18 0.20 5.01 14.01
N VAL A 19 0.69 6.22 13.72
CA VAL A 19 0.16 7.44 14.34
C VAL A 19 -1.16 7.82 13.68
N ARG A 20 -2.28 7.63 14.38
CA ARG A 20 -3.59 8.06 13.88
C ARG A 20 -3.81 9.55 14.13
N HIS A 21 -4.00 10.30 13.05
CA HIS A 21 -4.37 11.72 13.10
C HIS A 21 -5.88 11.92 13.16
N HIS A 22 -6.34 13.06 13.68
CA HIS A 22 -7.76 13.39 13.71
C HIS A 22 -8.36 13.39 12.30
N GLY A 23 -9.50 12.70 12.13
CA GLY A 23 -10.18 12.55 10.84
C GLY A 23 -9.59 11.49 9.91
N TRP A 24 -8.48 10.84 10.28
CA TRP A 24 -7.91 9.73 9.49
C TRP A 24 -8.47 8.39 9.97
N GLU A 25 -8.69 7.49 9.01
CA GLU A 25 -9.13 6.11 9.26
C GLU A 25 -8.15 5.39 10.22
N ALA A 26 -8.62 4.41 10.99
CA ALA A 26 -7.71 3.54 11.71
C ALA A 26 -7.04 2.56 10.74
N HIS A 27 -5.78 2.19 11.00
CA HIS A 27 -5.02 1.24 10.15
C HIS A 27 -5.75 -0.07 9.89
N GLY A 28 -6.36 -0.64 10.92
CA GLY A 28 -7.14 -1.88 10.78
C GLY A 28 -8.35 -1.71 9.85
N GLN A 29 -8.97 -0.52 9.82
CA GLN A 29 -10.08 -0.23 8.90
C GLN A 29 -9.56 -0.08 7.46
N VAL A 30 -8.44 0.63 7.26
CA VAL A 30 -7.81 0.75 5.94
C VAL A 30 -7.39 -0.62 5.41
N ALA A 31 -6.71 -1.42 6.23
CA ALA A 31 -6.27 -2.76 5.86
C ALA A 31 -7.46 -3.66 5.52
N SER A 32 -8.51 -3.68 6.36
CA SER A 32 -9.72 -4.48 6.12
C SER A 32 -10.46 -4.05 4.84
N ARG A 33 -10.64 -2.74 4.62
CA ARG A 33 -11.29 -2.20 3.41
C ARG A 33 -10.49 -2.51 2.15
N PHE A 34 -9.17 -2.35 2.19
CA PHE A 34 -8.30 -2.67 1.07
C PHE A 34 -8.31 -4.17 0.79
N ASP A 35 -8.27 -4.99 1.84
CA ASP A 35 -8.29 -6.43 1.73
C ASP A 35 -9.57 -6.97 1.10
N ALA A 36 -10.72 -6.46 1.53
CA ALA A 36 -12.01 -6.84 0.95
C ALA A 36 -12.07 -6.52 -0.56
N ALA A 37 -11.48 -5.40 -0.99
CA ALA A 37 -11.39 -5.04 -2.40
C ALA A 37 -10.46 -5.98 -3.18
N VAL A 38 -9.27 -6.29 -2.62
CA VAL A 38 -8.31 -7.22 -3.23
C VAL A 38 -8.92 -8.61 -3.35
N ALA A 39 -9.47 -9.16 -2.27
CA ALA A 39 -10.05 -10.51 -2.26
C ALA A 39 -11.17 -10.66 -3.30
N ARG A 40 -12.10 -9.70 -3.36
CA ARG A 40 -13.20 -9.70 -4.33
C ARG A 40 -12.70 -9.72 -5.77
N HIS A 41 -11.74 -8.84 -6.09
CA HIS A 41 -11.27 -8.69 -7.47
C HIS A 41 -10.25 -9.76 -7.87
N ALA A 42 -9.50 -10.31 -6.91
CA ALA A 42 -8.58 -11.42 -7.13
C ALA A 42 -9.35 -12.70 -7.49
N ALA A 43 -10.48 -12.97 -6.84
CA ALA A 43 -11.35 -14.09 -7.20
C ALA A 43 -11.83 -14.01 -8.66
N VAL A 44 -12.33 -12.84 -9.07
CA VAL A 44 -12.77 -12.60 -10.46
C VAL A 44 -11.62 -12.72 -11.46
N ALA A 45 -10.44 -12.20 -11.13
CA ALA A 45 -9.26 -12.32 -11.99
C ALA A 45 -8.82 -13.78 -12.16
N ALA A 46 -8.81 -14.55 -11.06
CA ALA A 46 -8.46 -15.96 -11.06
C ALA A 46 -9.42 -16.81 -11.91
N GLU A 47 -10.74 -16.60 -11.77
CA GLU A 47 -11.76 -17.27 -12.60
C GLU A 47 -11.56 -17.05 -14.10
N ARG A 48 -10.94 -15.93 -14.47
CA ARG A 48 -10.69 -15.53 -15.87
C ARG A 48 -9.26 -15.80 -16.33
N GLY A 49 -8.40 -16.36 -15.48
CA GLY A 49 -6.98 -16.55 -15.79
C GLY A 49 -6.22 -15.23 -16.01
N LEU A 50 -6.63 -14.14 -15.35
CA LEU A 50 -6.03 -12.81 -15.47
C LEU A 50 -5.21 -12.45 -14.22
N THR A 51 -4.24 -11.55 -14.41
CA THR A 51 -3.54 -10.90 -13.28
C THR A 51 -4.35 -9.71 -12.78
N LEU A 52 -4.57 -9.62 -11.46
CA LEU A 52 -5.16 -8.43 -10.85
C LEU A 52 -4.13 -7.29 -10.81
N VAL A 53 -4.46 -6.15 -11.41
CA VAL A 53 -3.69 -4.90 -11.31
C VAL A 53 -4.47 -3.91 -10.47
N VAL A 54 -3.84 -3.34 -9.44
CA VAL A 54 -4.44 -2.33 -8.56
C VAL A 54 -3.74 -0.99 -8.75
N GLY A 55 -4.44 -0.03 -9.37
CA GLY A 55 -4.00 1.36 -9.41
C GLY A 55 -4.40 2.08 -8.13
N THR A 56 -3.44 2.64 -7.40
CA THR A 56 -3.71 3.31 -6.11
C THR A 56 -2.62 4.33 -5.74
N HIS A 57 -2.89 5.16 -4.74
CA HIS A 57 -1.88 6.00 -4.09
C HIS A 57 -1.16 5.19 -3.00
N GLY A 58 0.09 5.50 -2.72
CA GLY A 58 0.97 4.65 -1.90
C GLY A 58 0.55 4.41 -0.45
N LEU A 59 -0.30 5.24 0.17
CA LEU A 59 -0.60 5.12 1.60
C LEU A 59 -1.39 3.85 1.98
N ALA A 60 -2.58 3.67 1.39
CA ALA A 60 -3.43 2.53 1.66
C ALA A 60 -2.76 1.16 1.39
N PRO A 61 -2.09 0.92 0.23
CA PRO A 61 -1.42 -0.35 -0.02
C PRO A 61 -0.24 -0.55 0.93
N THR A 62 0.49 0.50 1.34
CA THR A 62 1.58 0.35 2.32
C THR A 62 1.04 -0.16 3.66
N ILE A 63 -0.06 0.40 4.15
CA ILE A 63 -0.69 -0.04 5.40
C ILE A 63 -1.17 -1.50 5.29
N TRP A 64 -1.80 -1.84 4.17
CA TRP A 64 -2.26 -3.21 3.93
C TRP A 64 -1.09 -4.20 3.84
N LEU A 65 -0.02 -3.87 3.10
CA LEU A 65 1.19 -4.70 3.02
C LEU A 65 1.85 -4.86 4.39
N ALA A 66 2.02 -3.78 5.15
CA ALA A 66 2.60 -3.81 6.48
C ALA A 66 1.77 -4.63 7.49
N SER A 67 0.46 -4.80 7.26
CA SER A 67 -0.39 -5.69 8.06
C SER A 67 -0.23 -7.18 7.73
N ARG A 68 0.44 -7.53 6.62
CA ARG A 68 0.55 -8.90 6.09
C ARG A 68 1.97 -9.42 6.03
N MET A 69 2.94 -8.54 5.85
CA MET A 69 4.35 -8.88 5.68
C MET A 69 5.24 -7.79 6.28
N SER A 70 6.48 -8.16 6.57
CA SER A 70 7.49 -7.20 6.99
C SER A 70 7.98 -6.41 5.78
N LEU A 71 7.84 -5.08 5.82
CA LEU A 71 8.40 -4.19 4.81
C LEU A 71 9.79 -3.73 5.23
N VAL A 72 10.77 -3.96 4.37
CA VAL A 72 12.17 -3.61 4.59
C VAL A 72 12.49 -2.31 3.83
N PRO A 73 13.21 -1.35 4.43
CA PRO A 73 13.69 -1.34 5.81
C PRO A 73 12.60 -1.05 6.86
N THR A 74 11.62 -0.18 6.54
CA THR A 74 10.42 0.06 7.36
C THR A 74 9.23 0.42 6.47
N PRO A 75 7.97 0.31 6.95
CA PRO A 75 6.81 0.79 6.21
C PRO A 75 6.89 2.27 5.79
N ALA A 76 7.40 3.14 6.67
CA ALA A 76 7.59 4.56 6.36
C ALA A 76 8.61 4.79 5.23
N GLU A 77 9.70 4.04 5.21
CA GLU A 77 10.73 4.15 4.17
C GLU A 77 10.27 3.54 2.85
N PHE A 78 9.58 2.40 2.92
CA PHE A 78 8.91 1.82 1.76
C PHE A 78 7.98 2.83 1.11
N TRP A 79 7.07 3.44 1.87
CA TRP A 79 6.14 4.46 1.35
C TRP A 79 6.88 5.67 0.78
N ALA A 80 7.92 6.14 1.46
CA ALA A 80 8.67 7.32 1.06
C ALA A 80 9.49 7.12 -0.22
N ASP A 81 9.95 5.88 -0.49
CA ASP A 81 10.68 5.52 -1.71
C ASP A 81 9.77 5.17 -2.89
N LEU A 82 8.44 5.07 -2.71
CA LEU A 82 7.53 4.86 -3.85
C LEU A 82 7.67 6.00 -4.87
N ARG A 83 7.92 5.63 -6.13
CA ARG A 83 8.06 6.54 -7.28
C ARG A 83 6.84 6.37 -8.17
N PHE A 84 6.53 7.41 -8.95
CA PHE A 84 5.48 7.32 -9.96
C PHE A 84 6.11 7.39 -11.36
N PRO A 85 5.91 6.39 -12.23
CA PRO A 85 5.23 5.11 -11.98
C PRO A 85 6.17 4.06 -11.35
N ASP A 86 5.71 3.41 -10.28
CA ASP A 86 6.27 2.16 -9.78
C ASP A 86 5.26 1.04 -10.01
N ILE A 87 5.77 -0.13 -10.40
CA ILE A 87 4.99 -1.38 -10.43
C ILE A 87 5.61 -2.31 -9.41
N LEU A 88 4.77 -2.82 -8.52
CA LEU A 88 5.14 -3.71 -7.44
C LEU A 88 4.50 -5.07 -7.67
N ASP A 89 5.32 -6.11 -7.73
CA ASP A 89 4.84 -7.49 -7.71
C ASP A 89 4.67 -7.91 -6.24
N VAL A 90 3.46 -8.38 -5.89
CA VAL A 90 3.09 -8.78 -4.53
C VAL A 90 2.77 -10.27 -4.53
N ASP A 91 3.59 -11.06 -3.82
CA ASP A 91 3.34 -12.47 -3.56
C ASP A 91 2.80 -12.64 -2.14
N LEU A 92 1.51 -12.93 -2.04
CA LEU A 92 0.83 -13.13 -0.77
C LEU A 92 1.11 -14.49 -0.13
N ILE A 93 1.54 -15.48 -0.90
CA ILE A 93 1.87 -16.82 -0.39
C ILE A 93 3.28 -16.80 0.19
N ALA A 94 4.25 -16.25 -0.56
CA ALA A 94 5.62 -16.08 -0.09
C ALA A 94 5.75 -14.93 0.92
N GLY A 95 4.76 -14.03 1.00
CA GLY A 95 4.80 -12.86 1.88
C GLY A 95 5.85 -11.84 1.46
N THR A 96 6.01 -11.63 0.15
CA THR A 96 7.03 -10.73 -0.40
C THR A 96 6.43 -9.65 -1.29
N VAL A 97 7.13 -8.53 -1.36
CA VAL A 97 6.86 -7.44 -2.30
C VAL A 97 8.17 -7.04 -2.95
N SER A 98 8.16 -6.86 -4.27
CA SER A 98 9.33 -6.44 -5.03
C SER A 98 8.98 -5.39 -6.07
N ARG A 99 9.87 -4.44 -6.29
CA ARG A 99 9.72 -3.46 -7.37
C ARG A 99 10.10 -4.14 -8.68
N ARG A 100 9.20 -4.09 -9.65
CA ARG A 100 9.45 -4.61 -10.99
C ARG A 100 10.41 -3.68 -11.73
N ALA A 101 11.57 -4.19 -12.12
CA ALA A 101 12.53 -3.44 -12.92
C ALA A 101 12.06 -3.40 -14.39
N GLY A 102 12.05 -2.21 -14.98
CA GLY A 102 11.86 -2.02 -16.42
C GLY A 102 10.39 -1.96 -16.86
N TRP A 103 9.97 -0.76 -17.25
CA TRP A 103 8.89 -0.52 -18.20
C TRP A 103 9.42 0.54 -19.17
N VAL A 104 10.07 0.07 -20.24
CA VAL A 104 10.39 0.87 -21.43
C VAL A 104 9.71 0.22 -22.61
#